data_AF-A0ABD6ENI7-F1
#
_entry.id   AF-A0ABD6ENI7-F1
#
_cell.length_a   1.000
_cell.length_b   1.000
_cell.length_c   1.000
_cell.angle_alpha   90.00
_cell.angle_beta   90.00
_cell.angle_gamma   90.00
#
_symmetry.space_group_name_H-M   'P 1'
#
loop_
_entity.id
_entity.type
_entity.pdbx_description
1 polymer ?
#
loop_
_entity_poly.entity_id
_entity_poly.type
_entity_poly.pdbx_seq_one_letter_code
_entity_poly.pdbx_strand_id
1 'polypeptide(L)'
;MNAPIILLQEGTESKYGKEQILSNISACSIVADSIRTTLGPRGMDKLIVDNNGKTTISNDGATILKLLDVVYPAAQVMVDIAKSQDKEVGDGTTTVVVLAAELLKRSKQFIEDGVKPQLLTRAYINACSEAVRILNELSVSISSGEEAREMLIRCARTTLSSKLVSGERDFFAKMCVDAVSHLDERRMLEMIGIKKINGGSLTESQLVEGVAFKKAFSYAGFEMQPKKYRNPLIAVLNIELELKAEKDNAELRISNVEEFQKVVDAEWTVLYDKLRKILESGAKIVLSRLPIGDVATQWFADRDMFCAGRIEQSDIDRVISACGGAVLTTVSQINRSVLGACGEFREQQVGSERYNFFLGCAKAKACTILLRGGAEQFIDETERSLNDALMIVKRAMGNDKVIAGGGAIEMELSRQLREISKKIKGKEQFFWMTFARMFEVRILRYCCLYFSI
;
A
#
# COMPACT_ATOMS: atom_id res chain seq x y z
N MET A 1 39.60 50.82 -14.65
CA MET A 1 39.49 49.35 -14.54
C MET A 1 38.09 49.05 -14.05
N ASN A 2 37.21 48.53 -14.91
CA ASN A 2 35.86 48.15 -14.47
C ASN A 2 35.98 46.90 -13.61
N ALA A 3 35.40 46.94 -12.41
CA ALA A 3 35.32 45.77 -11.55
C ALA A 3 34.59 44.63 -12.30
N PRO A 4 35.07 43.38 -12.23
CA PRO A 4 34.40 42.26 -12.89
C PRO A 4 32.99 42.11 -12.30
N ILE A 5 31.97 42.19 -13.15
CA ILE A 5 30.58 41.92 -12.77
C ILE A 5 30.49 40.42 -12.50
N ILE A 6 30.34 40.06 -11.23
CA ILE A 6 30.15 38.68 -10.80
C ILE A 6 28.71 38.26 -11.16
N LEU A 7 28.57 37.32 -12.09
CA LEU A 7 27.27 36.81 -12.57
C LEU A 7 26.63 35.78 -11.64
N LEU A 8 27.43 35.06 -10.84
CA LEU A 8 26.96 34.01 -9.93
C LEU A 8 27.63 34.17 -8.56
N GLN A 9 26.89 33.88 -7.48
CA GLN A 9 27.41 33.93 -6.12
C GLN A 9 28.62 32.98 -5.95
N GLU A 10 29.59 33.39 -5.14
CA GLU A 10 30.74 32.56 -4.78
C GLU A 10 30.27 31.22 -4.18
N GLY A 11 30.79 30.12 -4.71
CA GLY A 11 30.34 28.75 -4.39
C GLY A 11 29.38 28.13 -5.41
N THR A 12 28.88 28.89 -6.39
CA THR A 12 28.04 28.36 -7.48
C THR A 12 28.90 27.80 -8.61
N GLU A 13 29.12 26.48 -8.62
CA GLU A 13 29.72 25.80 -9.78
C GLU A 13 28.70 25.74 -10.94
N SER A 14 29.04 26.35 -12.07
CA SER A 14 28.23 26.28 -13.28
C SER A 14 28.84 25.30 -14.28
N LYS A 15 28.22 24.12 -14.39
CA LYS A 15 28.58 23.09 -15.37
C LYS A 15 27.64 23.19 -16.55
N TYR A 16 28.19 23.44 -17.73
CA TYR A 16 27.40 23.67 -18.95
C TYR A 16 27.63 22.58 -20.01
N GLY A 17 26.65 22.43 -20.89
CA GLY A 17 26.76 21.64 -22.10
C GLY A 17 26.96 20.14 -21.83
N LYS A 18 27.95 19.56 -22.50
CA LYS A 18 28.19 18.11 -22.54
C LYS A 18 28.54 17.52 -21.18
N GLU A 19 29.36 18.20 -20.39
CA GLU A 19 29.83 17.71 -19.09
C GLU A 19 28.69 17.54 -18.10
N GLN A 20 27.73 18.47 -18.09
CA GLN A 20 26.55 18.36 -17.23
C GLN A 20 25.70 17.14 -17.60
N ILE A 21 25.51 16.87 -18.89
CA ILE A 21 24.76 15.69 -19.36
C ILE A 21 25.48 14.40 -18.94
N LEU A 22 26.80 14.34 -19.11
CA LEU A 22 27.60 13.17 -18.71
C LEU A 22 27.58 12.95 -17.19
N SER A 23 27.63 14.02 -16.39
CA SER A 23 27.48 13.97 -14.95
C SER A 23 26.09 13.44 -14.55
N ASN A 24 25.02 13.92 -15.19
CA ASN A 24 23.66 13.43 -14.96
C ASN A 24 23.53 11.93 -15.26
N ILE A 25 24.03 11.48 -16.42
CA ILE A 25 24.00 10.06 -16.82
C ILE A 25 24.75 9.20 -15.79
N SER A 26 25.89 9.68 -15.29
CA SER A 26 26.70 8.95 -14.32
C SER A 26 25.99 8.82 -12.98
N ALA A 27 25.35 9.89 -12.49
CA ALA A 27 24.53 9.87 -11.27
C ALA A 27 23.36 8.87 -11.38
N CYS A 28 22.60 8.90 -12.48
CA CYS A 28 21.49 7.96 -12.70
C CYS A 28 22.00 6.50 -12.79
N SER A 29 23.17 6.29 -13.39
CA SER A 29 23.77 4.95 -13.47
C SER A 29 24.16 4.40 -12.10
N ILE A 30 24.70 5.22 -11.21
CA ILE A 30 25.07 4.82 -9.83
C ILE A 30 23.83 4.41 -9.05
N VAL A 31 22.73 5.16 -9.17
CA VAL A 31 21.45 4.81 -8.50
C VAL A 31 20.93 3.47 -9.01
N ALA A 32 20.93 3.26 -10.33
CA ALA A 32 20.48 2.01 -10.91
C ALA A 32 21.38 0.83 -10.53
N ASP A 33 22.71 1.00 -10.54
CA ASP A 33 23.65 -0.04 -10.10
C ASP A 33 23.48 -0.37 -8.62
N SER A 34 23.07 0.62 -7.80
CA SER A 34 22.75 0.41 -6.39
C SER A 34 21.58 -0.54 -6.20
N ILE A 35 20.52 -0.49 -7.03
CA ILE A 35 19.35 -1.38 -6.91
C ILE A 35 19.38 -2.58 -7.86
N ARG A 36 20.31 -2.63 -8.81
CA ARG A 36 20.40 -3.66 -9.86
C ARG A 36 20.35 -5.09 -9.33
N THR A 37 20.91 -5.32 -8.15
CA THR A 37 20.97 -6.63 -7.51
C THR A 37 19.62 -7.12 -6.99
N THR A 38 18.61 -6.26 -6.87
CA THR A 38 17.27 -6.63 -6.37
C THR A 38 16.35 -7.10 -7.49
N LEU A 39 16.74 -6.91 -8.76
CA LEU A 39 15.93 -7.35 -9.89
C LEU A 39 15.99 -8.88 -10.06
N GLY A 40 14.84 -9.53 -10.01
CA GLY A 40 14.66 -10.95 -10.34
C GLY A 40 14.18 -11.84 -9.19
N PRO A 41 13.82 -13.10 -9.47
CA PRO A 41 13.33 -14.06 -8.46
C PRO A 41 14.37 -14.43 -7.40
N ARG A 42 15.65 -14.17 -7.66
CA ARG A 42 16.76 -14.32 -6.72
C ARG A 42 17.46 -12.98 -6.46
N GLY A 43 16.69 -11.89 -6.48
CA GLY A 43 17.16 -10.57 -6.12
C GLY A 43 17.73 -10.60 -4.70
N MET A 44 18.88 -9.95 -4.49
CA MET A 44 19.49 -9.84 -3.17
C MET A 44 18.84 -8.72 -2.38
N ASP A 45 18.40 -9.03 -1.17
CA ASP A 45 17.84 -8.03 -0.25
C ASP A 45 18.89 -7.01 0.17
N LYS A 46 18.43 -5.79 0.44
CA LYS A 46 19.28 -4.73 0.97
C LYS A 46 18.89 -4.43 2.39
N LEU A 47 19.90 -4.48 3.26
CA LEU A 47 19.82 -3.98 4.62
C LEU A 47 20.19 -2.50 4.60
N ILE A 48 19.24 -1.65 4.95
CA ILE A 48 19.42 -0.20 5.09
C ILE A 48 19.29 0.15 6.56
N VAL A 49 20.21 0.97 7.06
CA VAL A 49 20.20 1.46 8.44
C VAL A 49 19.91 2.94 8.39
N ASP A 50 18.82 3.35 9.04
CA ASP A 50 18.47 4.76 9.20
C ASP A 50 19.38 5.44 10.25
N ASN A 51 19.43 6.77 10.25
CA ASN A 51 20.22 7.56 11.20
C ASN A 51 19.82 7.28 12.66
N ASN A 52 18.58 6.84 12.89
CA ASN A 52 18.05 6.45 14.20
C ASN A 52 18.40 5.01 14.61
N GLY A 53 19.22 4.30 13.82
CA GLY A 53 19.59 2.90 14.06
C GLY A 53 18.51 1.88 13.70
N LYS A 54 17.38 2.30 13.10
CA LYS A 54 16.34 1.39 12.63
C LYS A 54 16.84 0.66 11.38
N THR A 55 16.84 -0.67 11.45
CA THR A 55 17.20 -1.55 10.34
C THR A 55 15.97 -1.86 9.50
N THR A 56 16.06 -1.67 8.19
CA THR A 56 15.04 -2.08 7.22
C THR A 56 15.68 -3.03 6.22
N ILE A 57 15.11 -4.23 6.08
CA ILE A 57 15.46 -5.18 5.03
C ILE A 57 14.39 -5.05 3.96
N SER A 58 14.79 -4.85 2.70
CA SER A 58 13.85 -4.71 1.59
C SER A 58 14.46 -5.22 0.29
N ASN A 59 13.63 -5.83 -0.54
CA ASN A 59 13.97 -6.14 -1.93
C ASN A 59 13.37 -5.11 -2.91
N ASP A 60 12.26 -4.48 -2.52
CA ASP A 60 11.57 -3.50 -3.37
C ASP A 60 12.43 -2.26 -3.64
N GLY A 61 12.63 -1.96 -4.92
CA GLY A 61 13.44 -0.85 -5.40
C GLY A 61 12.88 0.51 -5.00
N ALA A 62 11.56 0.70 -5.01
CA ALA A 62 10.97 1.98 -4.61
C ALA A 62 11.18 2.26 -3.12
N THR A 63 11.03 1.25 -2.28
CA THR A 63 11.28 1.34 -0.83
C THR A 63 12.76 1.63 -0.54
N ILE A 64 13.68 0.94 -1.21
CA ILE A 64 15.13 1.21 -1.09
C ILE A 64 15.44 2.66 -1.47
N LEU A 65 14.93 3.13 -2.61
CA LEU A 65 15.18 4.49 -3.10
C LEU A 65 14.54 5.58 -2.23
N LYS A 66 13.45 5.29 -1.52
CA LYS A 66 12.83 6.22 -0.55
C LYS A 66 13.69 6.39 0.71
N LEU A 67 14.44 5.36 1.10
CA LEU A 67 15.28 5.35 2.30
C LEU A 67 16.69 5.88 2.04
N LEU A 68 17.14 5.90 0.79
CA LEU A 68 18.44 6.46 0.41
C LEU A 68 18.36 7.99 0.35
N ASP A 69 19.35 8.65 0.94
CA ASP A 69 19.50 10.10 0.83
C ASP A 69 20.14 10.49 -0.52
N VAL A 70 19.30 10.90 -1.48
CA VAL A 70 19.71 11.21 -2.84
C VAL A 70 19.79 12.72 -3.03
N VAL A 71 21.02 13.26 -3.02
CA VAL A 71 21.26 14.71 -3.16
C VAL A 71 21.23 15.19 -4.61
N TYR A 72 21.63 14.34 -5.57
CA TYR A 72 21.82 14.76 -6.96
C TYR A 72 20.48 14.90 -7.72
N PRO A 73 20.17 16.03 -8.39
CA PRO A 73 18.85 16.25 -9.00
C PRO A 73 18.44 15.21 -10.04
N ALA A 74 19.36 14.79 -10.92
CA ALA A 74 19.04 13.75 -11.92
C ALA A 74 18.76 12.39 -11.29
N ALA A 75 19.37 12.11 -10.14
CA ALA A 75 19.12 10.90 -9.38
C ALA A 75 17.76 10.97 -8.66
N GLN A 76 17.34 12.14 -8.19
CA GLN A 76 16.01 12.36 -7.62
C GLN A 76 14.89 12.03 -8.63
N VAL A 77 15.08 12.39 -9.90
CA VAL A 77 14.12 12.01 -10.96
C VAL A 77 13.96 10.48 -11.07
N MET A 78 15.03 9.71 -10.89
CA MET A 78 14.96 8.24 -10.89
C MET A 78 14.14 7.72 -9.70
N VAL A 79 14.28 8.34 -8.53
CA VAL A 79 13.48 8.03 -7.33
C VAL A 79 12.01 8.32 -7.58
N ASP A 80 11.69 9.44 -8.23
CA ASP A 80 10.31 9.84 -8.50
C ASP A 80 9.65 8.93 -9.54
N ILE A 81 10.40 8.45 -10.55
CA ILE A 81 9.94 7.43 -11.50
C ILE A 81 9.59 6.13 -10.75
N ALA A 82 10.44 5.68 -9.84
CA ALA A 82 10.18 4.47 -9.05
C ALA A 82 8.93 4.63 -8.15
N LYS A 83 8.76 5.79 -7.51
CA LYS A 83 7.57 6.11 -6.70
C LYS A 83 6.28 6.13 -7.54
N SER A 84 6.36 6.67 -8.76
CA SER A 84 5.21 6.70 -9.67
C SER A 84 4.82 5.29 -10.11
N GLN A 85 5.80 4.44 -10.42
CA GLN A 85 5.57 3.04 -10.82
C GLN A 85 4.97 2.21 -9.68
N ASP A 86 5.49 2.38 -8.47
CA ASP A 86 5.00 1.77 -7.23
C ASP A 86 3.52 2.10 -6.98
N LYS A 87 3.13 3.37 -7.16
CA LYS A 87 1.74 3.80 -6.98
C LYS A 87 0.78 3.25 -8.05
N GLU A 88 1.24 3.11 -9.29
CA GLU A 88 0.39 2.66 -10.40
C GLU A 88 0.22 1.13 -10.41
N VAL A 89 1.32 0.38 -10.36
CA VAL A 89 1.30 -1.08 -10.57
C VAL A 89 1.70 -1.86 -9.32
N GLY A 90 2.51 -1.28 -8.44
CA GLY A 90 3.07 -1.94 -7.25
C GLY A 90 4.30 -2.82 -7.51
N ASP A 91 4.64 -3.09 -8.77
CA ASP A 91 5.82 -3.88 -9.15
C ASP A 91 6.50 -3.28 -10.39
N GLY A 92 7.69 -3.78 -10.71
CA GLY A 92 8.54 -3.26 -11.79
C GLY A 92 9.28 -1.98 -11.43
N THR A 93 9.29 -1.59 -10.15
CA THR A 93 9.98 -0.39 -9.62
C THR A 93 11.47 -0.42 -9.93
N THR A 94 12.12 -1.57 -9.73
CA THR A 94 13.54 -1.77 -10.09
C THR A 94 13.73 -1.80 -11.60
N THR A 95 12.84 -2.48 -12.33
CA THR A 95 12.94 -2.64 -13.79
C THR A 95 12.93 -1.30 -14.51
N VAL A 96 12.00 -0.39 -14.15
CA VAL A 96 11.89 0.92 -14.81
C VAL A 96 13.14 1.78 -14.59
N VAL A 97 13.70 1.77 -13.37
CA VAL A 97 14.91 2.54 -13.04
C VAL A 97 16.13 1.99 -13.78
N VAL A 98 16.28 0.67 -13.83
CA VAL A 98 17.38 0.02 -14.53
C VAL A 98 17.31 0.24 -16.04
N LEU A 99 16.13 0.13 -16.65
CA LEU A 99 15.94 0.37 -18.09
C LEU A 99 16.24 1.83 -18.44
N ALA A 100 15.72 2.78 -17.65
CA ALA A 100 15.99 4.20 -17.85
C ALA A 100 17.49 4.52 -17.73
N ALA A 101 18.18 3.96 -16.73
CA ALA A 101 19.62 4.17 -16.58
C ALA A 101 20.43 3.52 -17.72
N GLU A 102 20.05 2.34 -18.19
CA GLU A 102 20.72 1.71 -19.33
C GLU A 102 20.54 2.53 -20.62
N LEU A 103 19.34 3.07 -20.87
CA LEU A 103 19.09 3.94 -22.01
C LEU A 103 20.04 5.14 -22.00
N LEU A 104 20.20 5.78 -20.85
CA LEU A 104 21.11 6.89 -20.64
C LEU A 104 22.59 6.48 -20.81
N LYS A 105 22.98 5.34 -20.23
CA LYS A 105 24.33 4.78 -20.32
C LYS A 105 24.73 4.51 -21.76
N ARG A 106 23.83 3.94 -22.58
CA ARG A 106 24.10 3.70 -23.99
C ARG A 106 24.05 4.96 -24.84
N SER A 107 23.27 5.95 -24.42
CA SER A 107 23.22 7.27 -25.08
C SER A 107 24.49 8.09 -24.86
N LYS A 108 25.26 7.80 -23.80
CA LYS A 108 26.51 8.48 -23.46
C LYS A 108 27.47 8.59 -24.65
N GLN A 109 27.65 7.52 -25.41
CA GLN A 109 28.56 7.50 -26.56
C GLN A 109 28.15 8.50 -27.66
N PHE A 110 26.84 8.62 -27.94
CA PHE A 110 26.36 9.58 -28.94
C PHE A 110 26.53 11.04 -28.50
N ILE A 111 26.33 11.31 -27.21
CA ILE A 111 26.62 12.63 -26.62
C ILE A 111 28.13 12.91 -26.68
N GLU A 112 28.95 11.87 -26.52
CA GLU A 112 30.39 11.96 -26.69
C GLU A 112 30.82 12.33 -28.11
N ASP A 113 30.17 11.72 -29.10
CA ASP A 113 30.36 11.96 -30.53
C ASP A 113 29.75 13.29 -31.04
N GLY A 114 29.15 14.10 -30.15
CA GLY A 114 28.61 15.42 -30.48
C GLY A 114 27.21 15.41 -31.10
N VAL A 115 26.45 14.33 -30.95
CA VAL A 115 25.04 14.27 -31.37
C VAL A 115 24.19 15.20 -30.50
N LYS A 116 23.35 16.03 -31.13
CA LYS A 116 22.41 16.91 -30.42
C LYS A 116 21.39 16.06 -29.62
N PRO A 117 21.20 16.29 -28.30
CA PRO A 117 20.28 15.52 -27.47
C PRO A 117 18.84 15.44 -28.02
N GLN A 118 18.35 16.53 -28.63
CA GLN A 118 16.99 16.61 -29.18
C GLN A 118 16.73 15.54 -30.26
N LEU A 119 17.74 15.19 -31.06
CA LEU A 119 17.61 14.15 -32.09
C LEU A 119 17.49 12.76 -31.46
N LEU A 120 18.26 12.50 -30.40
CA LEU A 120 18.16 11.25 -29.63
C LEU A 120 16.79 11.12 -28.97
N THR A 121 16.31 12.17 -28.31
CA THR A 121 15.00 12.19 -27.65
C THR A 121 13.88 11.90 -28.64
N ARG A 122 13.88 12.54 -29.82
CA ARG A 122 12.88 12.30 -30.86
C ARG A 122 12.90 10.85 -31.37
N ALA A 123 14.09 10.31 -31.61
CA ALA A 123 14.23 8.92 -32.07
C ALA A 123 13.74 7.92 -31.01
N TYR A 124 14.04 8.15 -29.73
CA TYR A 124 13.58 7.28 -28.64
C TYR A 124 12.09 7.36 -28.38
N ILE A 125 11.45 8.54 -28.52
CA ILE A 125 9.99 8.67 -28.45
C ILE A 125 9.33 7.84 -29.54
N ASN A 126 9.83 7.93 -30.78
CA ASN A 126 9.31 7.16 -31.91
C ASN A 126 9.51 5.65 -31.68
N ALA A 127 10.70 5.24 -31.24
CA ALA A 127 10.99 3.83 -30.96
C ALA A 127 10.13 3.28 -29.82
N CYS A 128 9.84 4.10 -28.79
CA CYS A 128 8.95 3.74 -27.69
C CYS A 128 7.51 3.53 -28.19
N SER A 129 7.00 4.42 -29.04
CA SER A 129 5.65 4.28 -29.61
C SER A 129 5.48 2.98 -30.41
N GLU A 130 6.51 2.61 -31.17
CA GLU A 130 6.53 1.36 -31.94
C GLU A 130 6.62 0.13 -31.03
N ALA A 131 7.44 0.21 -29.96
CA ALA A 131 7.54 -0.85 -28.95
C ALA A 131 6.19 -1.12 -28.28
N VAL A 132 5.45 -0.07 -27.91
CA VAL A 132 4.09 -0.19 -27.35
C VAL A 132 3.12 -0.80 -28.34
N ARG A 133 3.24 -0.52 -29.64
CA ARG A 133 2.42 -1.18 -30.66
C ARG A 133 2.69 -2.70 -30.71
N ILE A 134 3.97 -3.08 -30.75
CA ILE A 134 4.39 -4.49 -30.76
C ILE A 134 3.91 -5.22 -29.48
N LEU A 135 3.97 -4.56 -28.32
CA LEU A 135 3.45 -5.12 -27.07
C LEU A 135 1.96 -5.46 -27.15
N ASN A 136 1.15 -4.58 -27.75
CA ASN A 136 -0.27 -4.84 -27.95
C ASN A 136 -0.52 -6.00 -28.93
N GLU A 137 0.32 -6.16 -29.96
CA GLU A 137 0.24 -7.27 -30.91
C GLU A 137 0.64 -8.62 -30.28
N LEU A 138 1.60 -8.61 -29.34
CA LEU A 138 2.06 -9.80 -28.61
C LEU A 138 1.16 -10.18 -27.43
N SER A 139 0.23 -9.31 -27.05
CA SER A 139 -0.66 -9.54 -25.91
C SER A 139 -1.65 -10.67 -26.18
N VAL A 140 -1.81 -11.54 -25.19
CA VAL A 140 -2.77 -12.64 -25.20
C VAL A 140 -3.97 -12.25 -24.34
N SER A 141 -5.16 -12.27 -24.93
CA SER A 141 -6.42 -12.07 -24.21
C SER A 141 -6.84 -13.35 -23.49
N ILE A 142 -7.27 -13.24 -22.24
CA ILE A 142 -7.68 -14.38 -21.43
C ILE A 142 -9.19 -14.54 -21.44
N SER A 143 -9.63 -15.78 -21.61
CA SER A 143 -11.02 -16.22 -21.50
C SER A 143 -11.51 -16.20 -20.05
N SER A 144 -12.71 -15.67 -19.82
CA SER A 144 -13.34 -15.60 -18.50
C SER A 144 -13.66 -17.00 -17.95
N GLY A 145 -13.45 -17.23 -16.65
CA GLY A 145 -13.81 -18.50 -15.98
C GLY A 145 -12.76 -19.02 -15.00
N GLU A 146 -12.66 -20.34 -14.87
CA GLU A 146 -11.65 -21.00 -14.01
C GLU A 146 -10.21 -20.70 -14.46
N GLU A 147 -9.99 -20.59 -15.77
CA GLU A 147 -8.69 -20.20 -16.35
C GLU A 147 -8.25 -18.83 -15.86
N ALA A 148 -9.18 -17.87 -15.72
CA ALA A 148 -8.88 -16.54 -15.21
C ALA A 148 -8.45 -16.60 -13.73
N ARG A 149 -9.12 -17.40 -12.90
CA ARG A 149 -8.73 -17.55 -11.49
C ARG A 149 -7.35 -18.21 -11.36
N GLU A 150 -7.08 -19.27 -12.11
CA GLU A 150 -5.77 -19.93 -12.07
C GLU A 150 -4.66 -18.98 -12.55
N MET A 151 -4.94 -18.20 -13.59
CA MET A 151 -4.04 -17.19 -14.11
C MET A 151 -3.77 -16.09 -13.07
N LEU A 152 -4.78 -15.57 -12.36
CA LEU A 152 -4.59 -14.61 -11.26
C LEU A 152 -3.71 -15.17 -10.14
N ILE A 153 -3.88 -16.46 -9.82
CA ILE A 153 -3.00 -17.14 -8.85
C ILE A 153 -1.57 -17.19 -9.39
N ARG A 154 -1.38 -17.52 -10.68
CA ARG A 154 -0.04 -17.51 -11.30
C ARG A 154 0.58 -16.11 -11.24
N CYS A 155 -0.18 -15.05 -11.51
CA CYS A 155 0.29 -13.66 -11.42
C CYS A 155 0.66 -13.24 -9.99
N ALA A 156 -0.13 -13.62 -8.99
CA ALA A 156 0.25 -13.37 -7.60
C ALA A 156 1.53 -14.14 -7.22
N ARG A 157 1.69 -15.39 -7.71
CA ARG A 157 2.90 -16.21 -7.45
C ARG A 157 4.16 -15.59 -8.05
N THR A 158 4.08 -14.96 -9.22
CA THR A 158 5.25 -14.36 -9.87
C THR A 158 5.80 -13.22 -9.03
N THR A 159 4.94 -12.34 -8.51
CA THR A 159 5.32 -11.21 -7.67
C THR A 159 5.91 -11.65 -6.33
N LEU A 160 5.38 -12.72 -5.75
CA LEU A 160 5.86 -13.25 -4.47
C LEU A 160 7.15 -14.08 -4.62
N SER A 161 7.52 -14.48 -5.85
CA SER A 161 8.65 -15.38 -6.07
C SER A 161 10.02 -14.75 -5.83
N SER A 162 10.14 -13.44 -6.01
CA SER A 162 11.38 -12.66 -5.82
C SER A 162 11.59 -12.14 -4.40
N LYS A 163 10.66 -12.43 -3.48
CA LYS A 163 10.62 -11.82 -2.15
C LYS A 163 10.88 -12.85 -1.05
N LEU A 164 11.06 -12.37 0.17
CA LEU A 164 11.27 -13.21 1.37
C LEU A 164 10.17 -14.26 1.59
N VAL A 165 8.97 -14.01 1.05
CA VAL A 165 7.78 -14.88 1.18
C VAL A 165 7.76 -16.01 0.14
N SER A 166 8.82 -16.19 -0.64
CA SER A 166 8.88 -17.17 -1.74
C SER A 166 8.57 -18.61 -1.32
N GLY A 167 8.92 -19.01 -0.09
CA GLY A 167 8.67 -20.34 0.46
C GLY A 167 7.17 -20.68 0.57
N GLU A 168 6.34 -19.71 0.95
CA GLU A 168 4.89 -19.87 1.17
C GLU A 168 4.04 -19.14 0.10
N ARG A 169 4.65 -18.84 -1.05
CA ARG A 169 4.01 -18.04 -2.11
C ARG A 169 2.69 -18.61 -2.60
N ASP A 170 2.52 -19.93 -2.60
CA ASP A 170 1.30 -20.60 -3.10
C ASP A 170 0.13 -20.38 -2.15
N PHE A 171 0.39 -20.32 -0.84
CA PHE A 171 -0.58 -20.03 0.19
C PHE A 171 -1.06 -18.57 0.10
N PHE A 172 -0.10 -17.65 0.05
CA PHE A 172 -0.39 -16.22 -0.03
C PHE A 172 -1.00 -15.81 -1.38
N ALA A 173 -0.59 -16.43 -2.49
CA ALA A 173 -1.19 -16.16 -3.79
C ALA A 173 -2.69 -16.48 -3.83
N LYS A 174 -3.08 -17.64 -3.28
CA LYS A 174 -4.50 -18.00 -3.15
C LYS A 174 -5.24 -16.99 -2.28
N MET A 175 -4.65 -16.64 -1.13
CA MET A 175 -5.22 -15.65 -0.21
C MET A 175 -5.44 -14.28 -0.85
N CYS A 176 -4.47 -13.79 -1.63
CA CYS A 176 -4.60 -12.52 -2.36
C CYS A 176 -5.74 -12.57 -3.39
N VAL A 177 -5.83 -13.67 -4.16
CA VAL A 177 -6.89 -13.82 -5.16
C VAL A 177 -8.26 -13.92 -4.51
N ASP A 178 -8.38 -14.64 -3.39
CA ASP A 178 -9.62 -14.73 -2.62
C ASP A 178 -10.01 -13.36 -2.04
N ALA A 179 -9.06 -12.62 -1.47
CA ALA A 179 -9.28 -11.28 -0.94
C ALA A 179 -9.78 -10.29 -2.00
N VAL A 180 -9.18 -10.31 -3.21
CA VAL A 180 -9.59 -9.41 -4.30
C VAL A 180 -10.89 -9.86 -4.95
N SER A 181 -11.12 -11.17 -5.08
CA SER A 181 -12.38 -11.72 -5.64
C SER A 181 -13.58 -11.42 -4.76
N HIS A 182 -13.36 -11.29 -3.44
CA HIS A 182 -14.39 -10.91 -2.48
C HIS A 182 -14.79 -9.43 -2.58
N LEU A 183 -13.99 -8.58 -3.23
CA LEU A 183 -14.26 -7.15 -3.39
C LEU A 183 -15.05 -6.86 -4.67
N ASP A 184 -16.06 -6.00 -4.53
CA ASP A 184 -16.96 -5.54 -5.60
C ASP A 184 -16.24 -4.63 -6.63
N GLU A 185 -16.82 -4.45 -7.83
CA GLU A 185 -16.17 -3.89 -9.05
C GLU A 185 -15.46 -2.53 -8.91
N ARG A 186 -15.82 -1.69 -7.92
CA ARG A 186 -15.14 -0.40 -7.62
C ARG A 186 -13.98 -0.55 -6.62
N ARG A 187 -13.31 -1.71 -6.68
CA ARG A 187 -12.19 -2.25 -5.90
C ARG A 187 -11.21 -1.21 -5.33
N MET A 188 -11.51 -0.64 -4.18
CA MET A 188 -10.55 0.16 -3.42
C MET A 188 -9.64 -0.77 -2.62
N LEU A 189 -8.32 -0.72 -2.86
CA LEU A 189 -7.33 -1.52 -2.12
C LEU A 189 -7.35 -1.19 -0.61
N GLU A 190 -7.76 0.02 -0.27
CA GLU A 190 -7.91 0.51 1.11
C GLU A 190 -8.89 -0.34 1.95
N MET A 191 -9.82 -1.03 1.28
CA MET A 191 -10.79 -1.92 1.93
C MET A 191 -10.19 -3.28 2.34
N ILE A 192 -9.00 -3.62 1.84
CA ILE A 192 -8.22 -4.76 2.33
C ILE A 192 -7.35 -4.26 3.48
N GLY A 193 -7.68 -4.67 4.70
CA GLY A 193 -6.83 -4.41 5.86
C GLY A 193 -5.79 -5.52 6.02
N ILE A 194 -4.52 -5.17 6.19
CA ILE A 194 -3.50 -6.12 6.65
C ILE A 194 -3.22 -5.81 8.11
N LYS A 195 -3.34 -6.81 9.00
CA LYS A 195 -3.04 -6.68 10.43
C LYS A 195 -1.90 -7.60 10.80
N LYS A 196 -0.85 -7.00 11.37
CA LYS A 196 0.38 -7.66 11.76
C LYS A 196 0.27 -8.21 13.18
N ILE A 197 0.61 -9.48 13.36
CA ILE A 197 0.55 -10.18 14.63
C ILE A 197 1.89 -10.89 14.84
N ASN A 198 2.59 -10.49 15.90
CA ASN A 198 3.86 -11.09 16.25
C ASN A 198 3.64 -12.50 16.85
N GLY A 199 4.45 -13.45 16.42
CA GLY A 199 4.45 -14.84 16.88
C GLY A 199 3.64 -15.81 16.04
N GLY A 200 4.10 -17.06 16.02
CA GLY A 200 3.58 -18.13 15.17
C GLY A 200 4.32 -18.25 13.83
N SER A 201 3.81 -19.11 12.96
CA SER A 201 4.31 -19.30 11.59
C SER A 201 3.58 -18.40 10.58
N LEU A 202 4.21 -18.14 9.43
CA LEU A 202 3.58 -17.47 8.28
C LEU A 202 2.32 -18.21 7.79
N THR A 203 2.33 -19.54 7.87
CA THR A 203 1.22 -20.42 7.47
C THR A 203 -0.01 -20.33 8.40
N GLU A 204 0.13 -19.73 9.58
CA GLU A 204 -0.99 -19.45 10.49
C GLU A 204 -1.71 -18.13 10.15
N SER A 205 -1.25 -17.41 9.13
CA SER A 205 -1.93 -16.23 8.61
C SER A 205 -3.29 -16.62 8.01
N GLN A 206 -4.30 -15.76 8.12
CA GLN A 206 -5.64 -16.09 7.64
C GLN A 206 -6.32 -14.89 6.98
N LEU A 207 -7.11 -15.15 5.94
CA LEU A 207 -8.05 -14.19 5.37
C LEU A 207 -9.35 -14.24 6.16
N VAL A 208 -9.74 -13.07 6.68
CA VAL A 208 -11.03 -12.86 7.33
C VAL A 208 -11.96 -12.17 6.34
N GLU A 209 -13.06 -12.84 5.99
CA GLU A 209 -14.16 -12.29 5.19
C GLU A 209 -14.99 -11.30 6.03
N GLY A 210 -14.39 -10.13 6.27
CA GLY A 210 -14.93 -9.07 7.08
C GLY A 210 -13.83 -8.22 7.70
N VAL A 211 -14.11 -7.66 8.88
CA VAL A 211 -13.18 -6.75 9.54
C VAL A 211 -12.60 -7.40 10.79
N ALA A 212 -11.29 -7.34 10.92
CA ALA A 212 -10.59 -7.69 12.14
C ALA A 212 -9.66 -6.55 12.57
N PHE A 213 -9.74 -6.16 13.83
CA PHE A 213 -8.78 -5.21 14.40
C PHE A 213 -8.40 -5.63 15.81
N LYS A 214 -7.19 -5.22 16.19
CA LYS A 214 -6.64 -5.46 17.53
C LYS A 214 -7.56 -4.83 18.57
N LYS A 215 -7.74 -5.51 19.70
CA LYS A 215 -8.46 -4.96 20.84
C LYS A 215 -7.90 -3.57 21.18
N ALA A 216 -8.77 -2.57 21.10
CA ALA A 216 -8.42 -1.21 21.45
C ALA A 216 -8.33 -1.04 22.98
N PHE A 217 -7.74 0.06 23.43
CA PHE A 217 -7.58 0.33 24.86
C PHE A 217 -8.94 0.24 25.56
N SER A 218 -9.02 -0.64 26.55
CA SER A 218 -10.26 -0.90 27.29
C SER A 218 -10.02 -0.73 28.78
N TYR A 219 -11.03 -0.17 29.43
CA TYR A 219 -11.03 0.19 30.84
C TYR A 219 -11.54 -0.96 31.72
N ALA A 220 -11.60 -0.75 33.04
CA ALA A 220 -12.06 -1.77 33.97
C ALA A 220 -13.51 -2.21 33.66
N GLY A 221 -13.83 -3.50 33.83
CA GLY A 221 -15.16 -4.07 33.51
C GLY A 221 -15.29 -4.65 32.10
N PHE A 222 -14.34 -4.38 31.21
CA PHE A 222 -14.34 -4.96 29.85
C PHE A 222 -14.31 -6.50 29.84
N GLU A 223 -13.64 -7.14 30.80
CA GLU A 223 -13.55 -8.60 30.83
C GLU A 223 -14.89 -9.30 31.09
N MET A 224 -15.84 -8.59 31.68
CA MET A 224 -17.20 -9.07 31.93
C MET A 224 -18.11 -8.93 30.70
N GLN A 225 -17.67 -8.22 29.64
CA GLN A 225 -18.46 -8.05 28.43
C GLN A 225 -18.59 -9.37 27.65
N PRO A 226 -19.76 -9.63 27.03
CA PRO A 226 -19.93 -10.80 26.19
C PRO A 226 -18.96 -10.76 25.02
N LYS A 227 -18.22 -11.85 24.83
CA LYS A 227 -17.18 -11.98 23.79
C LYS A 227 -17.71 -12.50 22.47
N LYS A 228 -18.97 -12.92 22.42
CA LYS A 228 -19.59 -13.51 21.23
C LYS A 228 -21.03 -13.05 21.09
N TYR A 229 -21.39 -12.53 19.92
CA TYR A 229 -22.76 -12.18 19.56
C TYR A 229 -23.13 -12.78 18.22
N ARG A 230 -24.39 -13.20 18.09
CA ARG A 230 -25.00 -13.59 16.81
C ARG A 230 -25.92 -12.46 16.36
N ASN A 231 -25.79 -12.06 15.10
CA ASN A 231 -26.54 -10.97 14.48
C ASN A 231 -26.56 -9.66 15.29
N PRO A 232 -25.43 -9.13 15.80
CA PRO A 232 -25.45 -7.89 16.57
C PRO A 232 -25.65 -6.66 15.68
N LEU A 233 -26.28 -5.64 16.27
CA LEU A 233 -26.35 -4.30 15.71
C LEU A 233 -25.17 -3.45 16.22
N ILE A 234 -24.51 -2.75 15.31
CA ILE A 234 -23.27 -2.01 15.55
C ILE A 234 -23.54 -0.51 15.44
N ALA A 235 -23.23 0.22 16.50
CA ALA A 235 -23.21 1.68 16.51
C ALA A 235 -21.77 2.16 16.33
N VAL A 236 -21.52 2.98 15.30
CA VAL A 236 -20.22 3.60 15.04
C VAL A 236 -20.31 5.08 15.38
N LEU A 237 -19.50 5.52 16.34
CA LEU A 237 -19.52 6.86 16.92
C LEU A 237 -18.20 7.59 16.69
N ASN A 238 -18.30 8.90 16.51
CA ASN A 238 -17.17 9.83 16.53
C ASN A 238 -17.30 10.80 17.73
N ILE A 239 -17.63 10.24 18.89
CA ILE A 239 -17.92 10.98 20.13
C ILE A 239 -17.22 10.25 21.27
N GLU A 240 -16.66 11.02 22.19
CA GLU A 240 -16.16 10.45 23.44
C GLU A 240 -17.31 10.14 24.39
N LEU A 241 -17.21 9.00 25.07
CA LEU A 241 -18.14 8.60 26.13
C LEU A 241 -17.44 8.76 27.48
N GLU A 242 -16.93 9.98 27.69
CA GLU A 242 -16.25 10.41 28.90
C GLU A 242 -16.82 11.76 29.36
N LEU A 243 -16.69 12.03 30.65
CA LEU A 243 -16.96 13.36 31.20
C LEU A 243 -15.85 14.29 30.71
N LYS A 244 -16.19 15.19 29.79
CA LYS A 244 -15.30 16.25 29.35
C LYS A 244 -15.82 17.58 29.85
N ALA A 245 -14.88 18.43 30.28
CA ALA A 245 -15.13 19.86 30.32
C ALA A 245 -15.49 20.33 28.91
N GLU A 246 -16.60 21.06 28.78
CA GLU A 246 -16.96 21.72 27.52
C GLU A 246 -15.79 22.59 27.06
N LYS A 247 -15.45 22.50 25.76
CA LYS A 247 -14.41 23.36 25.17
C LYS A 247 -15.05 24.66 24.69
N ASP A 248 -14.34 25.75 25.03
CA ASP A 248 -14.54 27.17 24.69
C ASP A 248 -15.37 27.99 25.70
N ASN A 249 -14.67 28.86 26.45
CA ASN A 249 -15.19 30.03 27.19
C ASN A 249 -16.33 29.81 28.21
N ALA A 250 -16.55 28.60 28.71
CA ALA A 250 -17.45 28.37 29.82
C ALA A 250 -16.76 28.64 31.16
N GLU A 251 -16.88 29.87 31.68
CA GLU A 251 -16.50 30.18 33.06
C GLU A 251 -17.66 29.85 34.01
N LEU A 252 -17.53 28.76 34.75
CA LEU A 252 -18.44 28.42 35.84
C LEU A 252 -18.08 29.23 37.09
N ARG A 253 -18.89 30.24 37.42
CA ARG A 253 -18.78 30.97 38.70
C ARG A 253 -19.64 30.29 39.74
N ILE A 254 -19.00 29.48 40.57
CA ILE A 254 -19.65 28.71 41.62
C ILE A 254 -19.48 29.46 42.94
N SER A 255 -20.59 29.86 43.55
CA SER A 255 -20.56 30.63 44.80
C SER A 255 -20.82 29.75 46.02
N ASN A 256 -21.55 28.65 45.84
CA ASN A 256 -21.99 27.75 46.90
C ASN A 256 -21.64 26.28 46.61
N VAL A 257 -21.41 25.49 47.67
CA VAL A 257 -21.12 24.03 47.57
C VAL A 257 -22.29 23.26 46.93
N GLU A 258 -23.53 23.69 47.17
CA GLU A 258 -24.72 23.08 46.57
C GLU A 258 -24.79 23.27 45.05
N GLU A 259 -24.29 24.40 44.53
CA GLU A 259 -24.23 24.65 43.10
C GLU A 259 -23.19 23.75 42.42
N PHE A 260 -22.06 23.49 43.09
CA PHE A 260 -21.06 22.54 42.62
C PHE A 260 -21.66 21.13 42.45
N GLN A 261 -22.42 20.66 43.44
CA GLN A 261 -23.05 19.34 43.36
C GLN A 261 -24.05 19.25 42.19
N LYS A 262 -24.84 20.30 41.95
CA LYS A 262 -25.77 20.35 40.81
C LYS A 262 -25.05 20.27 39.46
N VAL A 263 -23.87 20.87 39.32
CA VAL A 263 -23.06 20.77 38.11
C VAL A 263 -22.59 19.32 37.90
N VAL A 264 -22.06 18.70 38.95
CA VAL A 264 -21.62 17.28 38.90
C VAL A 264 -22.80 16.37 38.53
N ASP A 265 -23.96 16.54 39.17
CA ASP A 265 -25.16 15.76 38.90
C ASP A 265 -25.66 15.96 37.45
N ALA A 266 -25.57 17.19 36.93
CA ALA A 266 -25.92 17.50 35.54
C ALA A 266 -24.97 16.81 34.55
N GLU A 267 -23.66 16.82 34.80
CA GLU A 267 -22.68 16.12 33.96
C GLU A 267 -22.94 14.60 33.93
N TRP A 268 -23.22 13.99 35.09
CA TRP A 268 -23.63 12.59 35.17
C TRP A 268 -24.90 12.33 34.39
N THR A 269 -25.91 13.20 34.51
CA THR A 269 -27.18 13.07 33.79
C THR A 269 -26.95 13.08 32.28
N VAL A 270 -26.12 13.99 31.77
CA VAL A 270 -25.76 14.07 30.35
C VAL A 270 -25.06 12.79 29.87
N LEU A 271 -24.14 12.23 30.66
CA LEU A 271 -23.48 10.97 30.33
C LEU A 271 -24.49 9.82 30.28
N TYR A 272 -25.33 9.66 31.31
CA TYR A 272 -26.33 8.60 31.36
C TYR A 272 -27.40 8.74 30.27
N ASP A 273 -27.74 9.95 29.85
CA ASP A 273 -28.67 10.18 28.73
C ASP A 273 -28.09 9.74 27.40
N LYS A 274 -26.79 9.99 27.16
CA LYS A 274 -26.08 9.45 25.98
C LYS A 274 -26.12 7.91 26.00
N LEU A 275 -25.77 7.31 27.13
CA LEU A 275 -25.76 5.85 27.27
C LEU A 275 -27.16 5.24 27.08
N ARG A 276 -28.20 5.85 27.67
CA ARG A 276 -29.60 5.43 27.51
C ARG A 276 -30.06 5.46 26.06
N LYS A 277 -29.77 6.54 25.32
CA LYS A 277 -30.12 6.63 23.89
C LYS A 277 -29.46 5.53 23.05
N ILE A 278 -28.22 5.16 23.37
CA ILE A 278 -27.53 4.05 22.69
C ILE A 278 -28.23 2.72 22.97
N LEU A 279 -28.63 2.48 24.21
CA LEU A 279 -29.37 1.28 24.58
C LEU A 279 -30.75 1.21 23.90
N GLU A 280 -31.50 2.32 23.89
CA GLU A 280 -32.81 2.43 23.26
C GLU A 280 -32.76 2.18 21.74
N SER A 281 -31.63 2.50 21.10
CA SER A 281 -31.42 2.19 19.68
C SER A 281 -31.36 0.69 19.37
N GLY A 282 -31.11 -0.15 20.39
CA GLY A 282 -30.94 -1.59 20.26
C GLY A 282 -29.55 -2.02 19.78
N ALA A 283 -28.57 -1.10 19.75
CA ALA A 283 -27.18 -1.44 19.46
C ALA A 283 -26.63 -2.41 20.52
N LYS A 284 -25.87 -3.42 20.09
CA LYS A 284 -25.17 -4.37 20.98
C LYS A 284 -23.67 -4.16 20.99
N ILE A 285 -23.13 -3.56 19.94
CA ILE A 285 -21.71 -3.24 19.80
C ILE A 285 -21.58 -1.73 19.57
N VAL A 286 -20.78 -1.07 20.39
CA VAL A 286 -20.51 0.38 20.30
C VAL A 286 -19.03 0.58 19.99
N LEU A 287 -18.74 1.13 18.82
CA LEU A 287 -17.40 1.43 18.37
C LEU A 287 -17.24 2.95 18.35
N SER A 288 -16.21 3.48 19.01
CA SER A 288 -15.89 4.91 18.94
C SER A 288 -14.47 5.15 18.46
N ARG A 289 -14.30 6.17 17.63
CA ARG A 289 -12.98 6.73 17.30
C ARG A 289 -12.32 7.32 18.54
N LEU A 290 -13.12 7.88 19.43
CA LEU A 290 -12.66 8.56 20.64
C LEU A 290 -12.68 7.60 21.85
N PRO A 291 -12.05 8.00 22.98
CA PRO A 291 -12.08 7.21 24.21
C PRO A 291 -13.49 6.98 24.77
N ILE A 292 -13.65 5.87 25.49
CA ILE A 292 -14.86 5.49 26.24
C ILE A 292 -14.41 5.28 27.68
N GLY A 293 -15.00 6.00 28.62
CA GLY A 293 -14.53 5.99 30.03
C GLY A 293 -14.90 4.73 30.80
N ASP A 294 -14.32 4.58 31.99
CA ASP A 294 -14.58 3.45 32.90
C ASP A 294 -16.08 3.29 33.22
N VAL A 295 -16.76 4.38 33.57
CA VAL A 295 -18.19 4.31 33.96
C VAL A 295 -19.08 3.90 32.80
N ALA A 296 -18.80 4.41 31.60
CA ALA A 296 -19.50 3.99 30.38
C ALA A 296 -19.24 2.50 30.09
N THR A 297 -17.99 2.06 30.23
CA THR A 297 -17.58 0.67 29.99
C THR A 297 -18.29 -0.31 30.93
N GLN A 298 -18.36 0.02 32.22
CA GLN A 298 -19.08 -0.77 33.21
C GLN A 298 -20.60 -0.78 32.93
N TRP A 299 -21.17 0.38 32.62
CA TRP A 299 -22.60 0.49 32.33
C TRP A 299 -23.04 -0.33 31.11
N PHE A 300 -22.18 -0.43 30.09
CA PHE A 300 -22.39 -1.31 28.94
C PHE A 300 -22.22 -2.79 29.30
N ALA A 301 -21.25 -3.13 30.15
CA ALA A 301 -21.05 -4.50 30.61
C ALA A 301 -22.28 -5.05 31.36
N ASP A 302 -22.87 -4.24 32.25
CA ASP A 302 -24.08 -4.60 33.01
C ASP A 302 -25.33 -4.85 32.11
N ARG A 303 -25.28 -4.44 30.85
CA ARG A 303 -26.39 -4.49 29.88
C ARG A 303 -26.13 -5.41 28.69
N ASP A 304 -25.12 -6.27 28.80
CA ASP A 304 -24.69 -7.18 27.74
C ASP A 304 -24.42 -6.43 26.42
N MET A 305 -23.68 -5.32 26.51
CA MET A 305 -23.20 -4.53 25.38
C MET A 305 -21.67 -4.52 25.33
N PHE A 306 -21.12 -4.64 24.14
CA PHE A 306 -19.69 -4.52 23.90
C PHE A 306 -19.33 -3.09 23.50
N CYS A 307 -18.23 -2.56 24.04
CA CYS A 307 -17.73 -1.26 23.64
C CYS A 307 -16.22 -1.26 23.38
N ALA A 308 -15.81 -0.54 22.34
CA ALA A 308 -14.40 -0.30 22.04
C ALA A 308 -14.18 1.17 21.63
N GLY A 309 -13.27 1.86 22.32
CA GLY A 309 -12.86 3.23 22.02
C GLY A 309 -11.46 3.31 21.42
N ARG A 310 -11.08 4.48 20.90
CA ARG A 310 -9.76 4.73 20.26
C ARG A 310 -9.47 3.85 19.05
N ILE A 311 -10.49 3.61 18.22
CA ILE A 311 -10.33 2.84 16.98
C ILE A 311 -9.78 3.76 15.89
N GLU A 312 -8.84 3.25 15.08
CA GLU A 312 -8.31 3.98 13.94
C GLU A 312 -9.38 4.28 12.90
N GLN A 313 -9.25 5.44 12.23
CA GLN A 313 -10.21 5.85 11.21
C GLN A 313 -10.31 4.83 10.06
N SER A 314 -9.19 4.27 9.64
CA SER A 314 -9.13 3.24 8.58
C SER A 314 -9.95 1.99 8.94
N ASP A 315 -9.95 1.57 10.21
CA ASP A 315 -10.72 0.43 10.66
C ASP A 315 -12.22 0.75 10.77
N ILE A 316 -12.57 1.98 11.18
CA ILE A 316 -13.95 2.44 11.19
C ILE A 316 -14.55 2.44 9.78
N ASP A 317 -13.81 2.98 8.80
CA ASP A 317 -14.25 3.03 7.41
C ASP A 317 -14.45 1.63 6.82
N ARG A 318 -13.61 0.67 7.22
CA ARG A 318 -13.78 -0.76 6.87
C ARG A 318 -14.99 -1.38 7.54
N VAL A 319 -15.23 -1.11 8.83
CA VAL A 319 -16.41 -1.63 9.55
C VAL A 319 -17.70 -1.15 8.88
N ILE A 320 -17.75 0.14 8.49
CA ILE A 320 -18.91 0.70 7.79
C ILE A 320 -19.09 0.07 6.42
N SER A 321 -17.99 -0.14 5.70
CA SER A 321 -18.03 -0.76 4.37
C SER A 321 -18.49 -2.21 4.43
N ALA A 322 -18.08 -2.97 5.45
CA ALA A 322 -18.49 -4.36 5.65
C ALA A 322 -19.91 -4.49 6.23
N CYS A 323 -20.15 -3.91 7.40
CA CYS A 323 -21.37 -4.10 8.19
C CYS A 323 -22.51 -3.16 7.75
N GLY A 324 -22.21 -2.12 6.98
CA GLY A 324 -23.12 -1.00 6.78
C GLY A 324 -23.24 -0.11 8.02
N GLY A 325 -24.03 0.95 7.91
CA GLY A 325 -24.21 1.98 8.95
C GLY A 325 -23.57 3.31 8.57
N ALA A 326 -23.64 4.29 9.46
CA ALA A 326 -22.97 5.57 9.28
C ALA A 326 -22.24 5.99 10.56
N VAL A 327 -21.16 6.77 10.41
CA VAL A 327 -20.49 7.40 11.56
C VAL A 327 -21.41 8.46 12.15
N LEU A 328 -21.77 8.30 13.42
CA LEU A 328 -22.55 9.28 14.16
C LEU A 328 -21.64 10.23 14.92
N THR A 329 -21.80 11.54 14.68
CA THR A 329 -21.17 12.61 15.45
C THR A 329 -22.01 13.05 16.65
N THR A 330 -23.27 12.63 16.75
CA THR A 330 -24.14 12.91 17.90
C THR A 330 -25.01 11.70 18.23
N VAL A 331 -25.23 11.45 19.52
CA VAL A 331 -26.02 10.30 20.01
C VAL A 331 -27.53 10.50 19.83
N SER A 332 -28.01 11.74 19.74
CA SER A 332 -29.45 12.03 19.59
C SER A 332 -30.08 11.55 18.27
N GLN A 333 -29.28 11.26 17.23
CA GLN A 333 -29.78 10.79 15.94
C GLN A 333 -29.61 9.28 15.75
N ILE A 334 -29.39 8.53 16.83
CA ILE A 334 -29.15 7.10 16.77
C ILE A 334 -30.46 6.33 16.52
N ASN A 335 -30.73 6.08 15.24
CA ASN A 335 -31.87 5.28 14.80
C ASN A 335 -31.39 3.92 14.30
N ARG A 336 -32.30 2.93 14.33
CA ARG A 336 -32.01 1.57 13.84
C ARG A 336 -31.57 1.52 12.37
N SER A 337 -31.94 2.51 11.56
CA SER A 337 -31.51 2.64 10.17
C SER A 337 -30.04 3.01 10.00
N VAL A 338 -29.41 3.60 11.02
CA VAL A 338 -28.01 4.06 10.99
C VAL A 338 -27.06 3.01 11.56
N LEU A 339 -27.60 2.00 12.25
CA LEU A 339 -26.82 0.91 12.82
C LEU A 339 -26.36 -0.06 11.73
N GLY A 340 -25.11 -0.51 11.84
CA GLY A 340 -24.58 -1.62 11.05
C GLY A 340 -25.10 -2.96 11.54
N ALA A 341 -25.02 -3.97 10.68
CA ALA A 341 -25.36 -5.35 11.03
C ALA A 341 -24.25 -6.30 10.56
N CYS A 342 -23.83 -7.21 11.44
CA CYS A 342 -22.95 -8.33 11.09
C CYS A 342 -23.58 -9.66 11.50
N GLY A 343 -23.17 -10.76 10.88
CA GLY A 343 -23.70 -12.10 11.19
C GLY A 343 -23.16 -12.66 12.50
N GLU A 344 -21.87 -12.51 12.75
CA GLU A 344 -21.23 -12.94 13.99
C GLU A 344 -20.14 -11.96 14.42
N PHE A 345 -20.15 -11.62 15.71
CA PHE A 345 -19.04 -10.95 16.36
C PHE A 345 -18.37 -11.93 17.32
N ARG A 346 -17.04 -12.00 17.28
CA ARG A 346 -16.25 -12.75 18.26
C ARG A 346 -14.98 -12.00 18.63
N GLU A 347 -14.68 -11.93 19.93
CA GLU A 347 -13.35 -11.61 20.43
C GLU A 347 -12.57 -12.92 20.59
N GLN A 348 -11.46 -13.07 19.86
CA GLN A 348 -10.59 -14.24 19.97
C GLN A 348 -9.15 -13.80 20.18
N GLN A 349 -8.42 -14.54 21.02
CA GLN A 349 -6.99 -14.36 21.19
C GLN A 349 -6.24 -14.92 19.98
N VAL A 350 -5.41 -14.10 19.35
CA VAL A 350 -4.53 -14.49 18.24
C VAL A 350 -3.11 -14.11 18.63
N GLY A 351 -2.28 -15.11 18.95
CA GLY A 351 -0.97 -14.90 19.55
C GLY A 351 -1.06 -14.33 20.96
N SER A 352 -0.33 -13.26 21.25
CA SER A 352 -0.32 -12.58 22.55
C SER A 352 -1.48 -11.60 22.75
N GLU A 353 -2.21 -11.24 21.69
CA GLU A 353 -3.18 -10.15 21.70
C GLU A 353 -4.59 -10.63 21.36
N ARG A 354 -5.61 -9.91 21.83
CA ARG A 354 -7.01 -10.18 21.49
C ARG A 354 -7.40 -9.37 20.26
N TYR A 355 -8.16 -10.00 19.37
CA TYR A 355 -8.69 -9.40 18.15
C TYR A 355 -10.21 -9.48 18.14
N ASN A 356 -10.83 -8.40 17.67
CA ASN A 356 -12.27 -8.31 17.45
C ASN A 356 -12.56 -8.68 16.00
N PHE A 357 -13.39 -9.69 15.78
CA PHE A 357 -13.77 -10.18 14.46
C PHE A 357 -15.23 -9.86 14.17
N PHE A 358 -15.46 -9.27 13.00
CA PHE A 358 -16.78 -9.03 12.44
C PHE A 358 -16.92 -9.90 11.19
N LEU A 359 -17.73 -10.96 11.28
CA LEU A 359 -17.92 -11.98 10.25
C LEU A 359 -19.33 -11.94 9.69
N GLY A 360 -19.49 -12.42 8.44
CA GLY A 360 -20.80 -12.57 7.81
C GLY A 360 -21.51 -11.23 7.64
N CYS A 361 -20.81 -10.23 7.13
CA CYS A 361 -21.36 -8.88 7.02
C CYS A 361 -22.26 -8.75 5.79
N ALA A 362 -23.40 -8.05 5.92
CA ALA A 362 -24.42 -8.00 4.87
C ALA A 362 -23.96 -7.33 3.57
N LYS A 363 -22.99 -6.41 3.65
CA LYS A 363 -22.43 -5.69 2.49
C LYS A 363 -20.96 -6.05 2.26
N ALA A 364 -20.55 -7.31 2.49
CA ALA A 364 -19.17 -7.84 2.47
C ALA A 364 -18.20 -7.25 1.41
N LYS A 365 -17.80 -5.98 1.59
CA LYS A 365 -16.98 -5.17 0.68
C LYS A 365 -15.64 -4.80 1.31
N ALA A 366 -15.32 -5.39 2.45
CA ALA A 366 -14.03 -5.25 3.11
C ALA A 366 -13.60 -6.60 3.66
N CYS A 367 -12.31 -6.89 3.55
CA CYS A 367 -11.69 -8.10 4.05
C CYS A 367 -10.43 -7.74 4.84
N THR A 368 -10.04 -8.59 5.77
CA THR A 368 -8.84 -8.36 6.58
C THR A 368 -7.93 -9.58 6.52
N ILE A 369 -6.69 -9.37 6.10
CA ILE A 369 -5.64 -10.37 6.14
C ILE A 369 -4.94 -10.24 7.50
N LEU A 370 -5.02 -11.29 8.31
CA LEU A 370 -4.26 -11.40 9.54
C LEU A 370 -2.92 -12.06 9.20
N LEU A 371 -1.84 -11.29 9.29
CA LEU A 371 -0.48 -11.74 9.07
C LEU A 371 0.17 -12.13 10.38
N ARG A 372 0.68 -13.36 10.43
CA ARG A 372 1.43 -13.89 11.56
C ARG A 372 2.86 -14.17 11.13
N GLY A 373 3.83 -13.92 11.99
CA GLY A 373 5.23 -14.23 11.70
C GLY A 373 6.11 -14.14 12.94
N GLY A 374 7.28 -14.76 12.88
CA GLY A 374 8.20 -14.81 14.02
C GLY A 374 8.82 -13.45 14.35
N ALA A 375 9.44 -12.80 13.36
CA ALA A 375 10.14 -11.54 13.53
C ALA A 375 9.42 -10.39 12.82
N GLU A 376 9.37 -9.22 13.46
CA GLU A 376 8.66 -8.03 12.98
C GLU A 376 9.15 -7.59 11.59
N GLN A 377 10.47 -7.64 11.35
CA GLN A 377 11.05 -7.28 10.05
C GLN A 377 10.54 -8.18 8.91
N PHE A 378 10.31 -9.46 9.19
CA PHE A 378 9.77 -10.40 8.20
C PHE A 378 8.28 -10.15 7.97
N ILE A 379 7.52 -9.77 8.99
CA ILE A 379 6.10 -9.43 8.85
C ILE A 379 5.94 -8.15 8.02
N ASP A 380 6.77 -7.13 8.29
CA ASP A 380 6.79 -5.88 7.54
C ASP A 380 7.08 -6.12 6.05
N GLU A 381 8.06 -6.97 5.72
CA GLU A 381 8.35 -7.30 4.33
C GLU A 381 7.26 -8.19 3.70
N THR A 382 6.61 -9.05 4.49
CA THR A 382 5.47 -9.85 4.02
C THR A 382 4.27 -8.97 3.69
N GLU A 383 3.96 -7.99 4.54
CA GLU A 383 2.91 -7.00 4.30
C GLU A 383 3.14 -6.24 2.99
N ARG A 384 4.37 -5.77 2.75
CA ARG A 384 4.74 -5.12 1.48
C ARG A 384 4.58 -6.06 0.29
N SER A 385 5.13 -7.27 0.41
CA SER A 385 5.06 -8.30 -0.62
C SER A 385 3.61 -8.62 -1.03
N LEU A 386 2.71 -8.67 -0.04
CA LEU A 386 1.29 -8.91 -0.25
C LEU A 386 0.58 -7.71 -0.87
N ASN A 387 0.89 -6.49 -0.45
CA ASN A 387 0.32 -5.29 -1.07
C ASN A 387 0.62 -5.24 -2.57
N ASP A 388 1.84 -5.57 -2.98
CA ASP A 388 2.21 -5.61 -4.41
C ASP A 388 1.46 -6.73 -5.15
N ALA A 389 1.32 -7.90 -4.53
CA ALA A 389 0.53 -9.00 -5.09
C ALA A 389 -0.96 -8.64 -5.22
N LEU A 390 -1.54 -7.96 -4.23
CA LEU A 390 -2.92 -7.47 -4.27
C LEU A 390 -3.12 -6.42 -5.38
N MET A 391 -2.15 -5.51 -5.56
CA MET A 391 -2.17 -4.52 -6.64
C MET A 391 -2.16 -5.19 -8.02
N ILE A 392 -1.30 -6.19 -8.22
CA ILE A 392 -1.21 -6.90 -9.50
C ILE A 392 -2.46 -7.73 -9.77
N VAL A 393 -2.97 -8.47 -8.78
CA VAL A 393 -4.21 -9.23 -8.95
C VAL A 393 -5.36 -8.29 -9.29
N LYS A 394 -5.47 -7.14 -8.61
CA LYS A 394 -6.48 -6.13 -8.93
C LYS A 394 -6.35 -5.61 -10.36
N ARG A 395 -5.12 -5.30 -10.82
CA ARG A 395 -4.85 -4.82 -12.18
C ARG A 395 -5.13 -5.89 -13.23
N ALA A 396 -4.73 -7.13 -12.97
CA ALA A 396 -4.98 -8.28 -13.84
C ALA A 396 -6.48 -8.59 -13.95
N MET A 397 -7.28 -8.37 -12.90
CA MET A 397 -8.73 -8.48 -12.99
C MET A 397 -9.41 -7.31 -13.74
N GLY A 398 -8.68 -6.21 -13.99
CA GLY A 398 -9.17 -5.07 -14.75
C GLY A 398 -8.69 -5.05 -16.20
N ASN A 399 -7.72 -5.90 -16.56
CA ASN A 399 -7.13 -5.97 -17.88
C ASN A 399 -7.06 -7.43 -18.34
N ASP A 400 -7.81 -7.77 -19.37
CA ASP A 400 -7.90 -9.15 -19.89
C ASP A 400 -6.67 -9.56 -20.70
N LYS A 401 -5.74 -8.63 -20.95
CA LYS A 401 -4.55 -8.84 -21.77
C LYS A 401 -3.32 -9.04 -20.91
N VAL A 402 -2.56 -10.08 -21.21
CA VAL A 402 -1.27 -10.33 -20.59
C VAL A 402 -0.21 -10.71 -21.60
N ILE A 403 1.04 -10.53 -21.20
CA ILE A 403 2.21 -10.85 -21.99
C ILE A 403 3.13 -11.84 -21.26
N ALA A 404 4.12 -12.36 -21.98
CA ALA A 404 5.15 -13.20 -21.40
C ALA A 404 6.20 -12.35 -20.67
N GLY A 405 6.80 -12.89 -19.63
CA GLY A 405 7.79 -12.18 -18.81
C GLY A 405 9.14 -12.85 -18.81
N GLY A 406 9.92 -12.57 -17.77
CA GLY A 406 11.21 -13.20 -17.58
C GLY A 406 12.20 -12.84 -18.70
N GLY A 407 12.05 -11.66 -19.29
CA GLY A 407 12.90 -11.21 -20.39
C GLY A 407 12.45 -11.63 -21.78
N ALA A 408 11.38 -12.44 -21.90
CA ALA A 408 10.94 -12.95 -23.20
C ALA A 408 10.46 -11.82 -24.12
N ILE A 409 9.63 -10.92 -23.58
CA ILE A 409 9.10 -9.77 -24.32
C ILE A 409 10.18 -8.74 -24.61
N GLU A 410 11.07 -8.48 -23.66
CA GLU A 410 12.21 -7.59 -23.84
C GLU A 410 13.11 -8.06 -24.99
N MET A 411 13.36 -9.37 -25.07
CA MET A 411 14.16 -9.95 -26.15
C MET A 411 13.44 -9.88 -27.50
N GLU A 412 12.14 -10.16 -27.53
CA GLU A 412 11.34 -10.08 -28.76
C GLU A 412 11.21 -8.63 -29.26
N LEU A 413 11.02 -7.67 -28.35
CA LEU A 413 11.06 -6.24 -28.66
C LEU A 413 12.43 -5.83 -29.23
N SER A 414 13.54 -6.25 -28.60
CA SER A 414 14.88 -5.98 -29.13
C SER A 414 15.03 -6.50 -30.57
N ARG A 415 14.57 -7.73 -30.83
CA ARG A 415 14.65 -8.37 -32.15
C ARG A 415 13.85 -7.58 -33.19
N GLN A 416 12.58 -7.28 -32.91
CA GLN A 416 11.72 -6.58 -33.86
C GLN A 416 12.17 -5.13 -34.11
N LEU A 417 12.52 -4.39 -33.06
CA LEU A 417 13.03 -3.02 -33.18
C LEU A 417 14.36 -2.98 -33.95
N ARG A 418 15.20 -4.01 -33.85
CA ARG A 418 16.42 -4.15 -34.65
C ARG A 418 16.13 -4.41 -36.13
N GLU A 419 15.07 -5.14 -36.47
CA GLU A 419 14.66 -5.31 -37.86
C GLU A 419 14.03 -4.02 -38.44
N ILE A 420 13.29 -3.28 -37.61
CA ILE A 420 12.74 -1.97 -37.99
C ILE A 420 13.86 -0.96 -38.22
N SER A 421 14.88 -0.94 -37.35
CA SER A 421 15.99 0.00 -37.48
C SER A 421 16.75 -0.16 -38.80
N LYS A 422 16.92 -1.38 -39.31
CA LYS A 422 17.54 -1.64 -40.63
C LYS A 422 16.78 -1.00 -41.80
N LYS A 423 15.47 -0.75 -41.66
CA LYS A 423 14.63 -0.11 -42.69
C LYS A 423 14.71 1.41 -42.63
N ILE A 424 15.09 1.98 -41.49
CA ILE A 424 15.21 3.42 -41.29
C ILE A 424 16.49 3.93 -41.95
N LYS A 425 16.38 4.96 -42.79
CA LYS A 425 17.54 5.58 -43.44
C LYS A 425 18.11 6.71 -42.57
N GLY A 426 19.43 6.84 -42.54
CA GLY A 426 20.12 7.97 -41.90
C GLY A 426 20.60 7.68 -40.47
N LYS A 427 20.94 8.75 -39.73
CA LYS A 427 21.56 8.65 -38.40
C LYS A 427 20.63 8.01 -37.35
N GLU A 428 19.31 8.12 -37.55
CA GLU A 428 18.30 7.56 -36.65
C GLU A 428 18.39 6.03 -36.52
N GLN A 429 18.89 5.34 -37.55
CA GLN A 429 19.12 3.89 -37.50
C GLN A 429 19.96 3.48 -36.29
N PHE A 430 21.03 4.20 -36.00
CA PHE A 430 21.92 3.91 -34.88
C PHE A 430 21.22 4.15 -33.53
N PHE A 431 20.37 5.16 -33.44
CA PHE A 431 19.62 5.48 -32.23
C PHE A 431 18.59 4.39 -31.93
N TRP A 432 17.85 3.94 -32.95
CA TRP A 432 16.91 2.81 -32.81
C TRP A 432 17.61 1.51 -32.46
N MET A 433 18.79 1.24 -33.04
CA MET A 433 19.58 0.07 -32.68
C MET A 433 20.05 0.12 -31.22
N THR A 434 20.43 1.29 -30.72
CA THR A 434 20.78 1.47 -29.30
C THR A 434 19.58 1.31 -28.37
N PHE A 435 18.42 1.84 -28.76
CA PHE A 435 17.17 1.65 -28.03
C PHE A 435 16.80 0.16 -27.94
N ALA A 436 16.89 -0.59 -29.04
CA ALA A 436 16.65 -2.03 -29.04
C ALA A 436 17.61 -2.77 -28.08
N ARG A 437 18.91 -2.39 -28.08
CA ARG A 437 19.91 -3.00 -27.19
C ARG A 437 19.71 -2.70 -25.70
N MET A 438 18.92 -1.68 -25.34
CA MET A 438 18.56 -1.40 -23.94
C MET A 438 17.81 -2.60 -23.33
N PHE A 439 16.99 -3.29 -24.11
CA PHE A 439 16.24 -4.46 -23.64
C PHE A 439 17.12 -5.71 -23.44
N GLU A 440 18.35 -5.73 -23.96
CA GLU A 440 19.27 -6.88 -23.85
C GLU A 440 20.15 -6.83 -22.59
N VAL A 441 19.79 -6.01 -21.60
CA VAL A 441 20.58 -5.89 -20.37
C VAL A 441 20.70 -7.23 -19.68
N ARG A 442 21.95 -7.60 -19.34
CA ARG A 442 22.42 -8.87 -18.73
C ARG A 442 21.73 -9.29 -17.43
N ILE A 443 20.73 -8.57 -16.95
CA ILE A 443 19.94 -8.94 -15.77
C ILE A 443 18.95 -10.08 -16.12
N LEU A 444 18.57 -10.21 -17.38
CA LEU A 444 17.67 -11.26 -17.86
C LEU A 444 18.29 -12.67 -17.94
N ARG A 445 19.63 -12.79 -17.88
CA ARG A 445 20.31 -14.11 -17.93
C ARG A 445 20.28 -14.89 -16.62
N TYR A 446 20.07 -14.21 -15.48
CA TYR A 446 20.01 -14.85 -14.16
C TYR A 446 18.57 -15.00 -13.64
N CYS A 447 17.59 -14.41 -14.31
CA CYS A 447 16.17 -14.49 -13.97
C CYS A 447 15.48 -15.58 -14.81
N CYS A 448 15.73 -16.85 -14.47
CA CYS A 448 15.06 -17.96 -15.12
C CYS A 448 13.54 -17.91 -14.88
N LEU A 449 12.80 -17.81 -15.99
CA LEU A 449 11.36 -18.09 -16.18
C LEU A 449 10.43 -17.19 -15.37
N TYR A 450 9.42 -16.59 -16.01
CA TYR A 450 8.03 -16.41 -15.53
C TYR A 450 7.36 -15.20 -16.19
N PHE A 451 6.05 -15.33 -16.46
CA PHE A 451 5.19 -14.37 -17.14
C PHE A 451 5.14 -13.00 -16.41
N SER A 452 5.20 -11.91 -17.16
CA SER A 452 5.12 -10.51 -16.71
C SER A 452 4.00 -9.88 -17.52
N ILE A 453 3.05 -9.22 -16.86
CA ILE A 453 1.90 -8.55 -17.49
C ILE A 453 2.32 -7.20 -18.08
#